data_AF-A0A4R6E676-F1
#
_entry.id   AF-A0A4R6E676-F1
#
_cell.length_a   1.000
_cell.length_b   1.000
_cell.length_c   1.000
_cell.angle_alpha   90.00
_cell.angle_beta   90.00
_cell.angle_gamma   90.00
#
_symmetry.space_group_name_H-M   'P 1'
#
loop_
_entity.id
_entity.type
_entity.pdbx_description
1 polymer ?
#
loop_
_entity_poly.entity_id
_entity_poly.type
_entity_poly.pdbx_seq_one_letter_code
_entity_poly.pdbx_strand_id
1 'polypeptide(L)'
;MLRLWCCVLFCLSLLAPACRAAPPLEVVTTLAQIAEPLGWIAGPRARVSSLLGAGVDPHLYRPTRSDVARLATADLVFYNGLHLEAQMEGMLQALAARKPVVALADGVEASRLRGAGASPSAAARDPHLWMDPALWRSALEHAVAALIAADPAGAEGYRSRARAYFLRLQRLQAYVTRVMATVPAQSRVLVTAHDAFGYFGRAFDLEVLAIQGLSTESEAGLRRIEELVEVLVSRRIAAVFVESSVSPRSVQALIDGAAARGHRVRIGGELYSDAMGPPGDYTGSYLGMLDHNASTIARALGGRVPAGGLRGELAEMAGAAPPAAAR
;
A
#
# COMPACT_ATOMS: atom_id res chain seq x y z
N MET A 1 5.47 -9.50 88.15
CA MET A 1 6.11 -10.36 87.14
C MET A 1 5.62 -9.95 85.76
N LEU A 2 6.44 -9.18 85.04
CA LEU A 2 6.18 -8.70 83.67
C LEU A 2 6.30 -9.88 82.68
N ARG A 3 5.34 -10.05 81.78
CA ARG A 3 5.50 -10.91 80.58
C ARG A 3 5.22 -10.07 79.34
N LEU A 4 6.29 -9.65 78.67
CA LEU A 4 6.27 -9.09 77.32
C LEU A 4 5.71 -10.13 76.34
N TRP A 5 4.71 -9.78 75.55
CA TRP A 5 4.30 -10.52 74.37
C TRP A 5 4.90 -9.83 73.13
N CYS A 6 5.89 -10.47 72.51
CA CYS A 6 6.37 -10.11 71.18
C CYS A 6 5.31 -10.50 70.14
N CYS A 7 4.59 -9.52 69.59
CA CYS A 7 3.82 -9.70 68.36
C CYS A 7 4.80 -9.75 67.18
N VAL A 8 5.08 -10.97 66.69
CA VAL A 8 5.76 -11.21 65.42
C VAL A 8 4.77 -10.84 64.31
N LEU A 9 4.98 -9.70 63.65
CA LEU A 9 4.31 -9.33 62.41
C LEU A 9 4.84 -10.22 61.29
N PHE A 10 4.12 -11.31 61.01
CA PHE A 10 4.37 -12.17 59.85
C PHE A 10 3.83 -11.44 58.61
N CYS A 11 4.69 -10.68 57.94
CA CYS A 11 4.38 -10.04 56.66
C CYS A 11 4.26 -11.14 55.60
N LEU A 12 3.04 -11.62 55.37
CA LEU A 12 2.72 -12.56 54.30
C LEU A 12 2.87 -11.82 52.97
N SER A 13 4.07 -11.84 52.39
CA SER A 13 4.36 -11.34 51.05
C SER A 13 3.55 -12.15 50.05
N LEU A 14 2.37 -11.65 49.69
CA LEU A 14 1.58 -12.14 48.56
C LEU A 14 2.43 -11.96 47.30
N LEU A 15 3.15 -13.01 46.90
CA LEU A 15 3.70 -13.15 45.57
C LEU A 15 2.51 -13.20 44.60
N ALA A 16 2.10 -12.03 44.11
CA ALA A 16 1.22 -11.96 42.96
C ALA A 16 1.91 -12.74 41.83
N PRO A 17 1.24 -13.72 41.20
CA PRO A 17 1.83 -14.41 40.06
C PRO A 17 2.15 -13.35 39.01
N ALA A 18 3.43 -13.26 38.62
CA ALA A 18 3.85 -12.39 37.54
C ALA A 18 3.02 -12.77 36.31
N CYS A 19 2.07 -11.90 35.95
CA CYS A 19 1.24 -12.09 34.77
C CYS A 19 2.16 -11.99 33.55
N ARG A 20 2.71 -13.13 33.14
CA ARG A 20 3.62 -13.20 32.00
C ARG A 20 2.79 -12.83 30.77
N ALA A 21 3.09 -11.67 30.18
CA ALA A 21 2.44 -11.23 28.96
C ALA A 21 2.54 -12.35 27.91
N ALA A 22 1.42 -12.68 27.27
CA ALA A 22 1.39 -13.63 26.17
C ALA A 22 2.42 -13.20 25.10
N PRO A 23 3.09 -14.15 24.43
CA PRO A 23 3.95 -13.80 23.31
C PRO A 23 3.12 -13.04 22.25
N PRO A 24 3.73 -12.07 21.54
CA PRO A 24 3.02 -11.37 20.48
C PRO A 24 2.67 -12.32 19.33
N LEU A 25 1.53 -12.07 18.69
CA LEU A 25 1.10 -12.81 17.50
C LEU A 25 2.13 -12.67 16.38
N GLU A 26 2.39 -13.76 15.67
CA GLU A 26 3.12 -13.73 14.40
C GLU A 26 2.15 -13.46 13.25
N VAL A 27 2.29 -12.31 12.61
CA VAL A 27 1.44 -11.88 11.50
C VAL A 27 2.31 -11.78 10.25
N VAL A 28 1.90 -12.49 9.20
CA VAL A 28 2.53 -12.41 7.88
C VAL A 28 1.56 -11.76 6.91
N THR A 29 2.02 -10.76 6.17
CA THR A 29 1.26 -10.11 5.11
C THR A 29 1.90 -10.36 3.76
N THR A 30 1.13 -10.34 2.67
CA THR A 30 1.72 -10.34 1.33
C THR A 30 2.44 -9.03 1.07
N LEU A 31 1.73 -7.91 1.13
CA LEU A 31 2.24 -6.59 0.79
C LEU A 31 2.77 -5.80 1.99
N ALA A 32 3.75 -4.93 1.75
CA ALA A 32 4.26 -4.01 2.74
C ALA A 32 3.25 -2.89 3.09
N GLN A 33 2.39 -2.53 2.13
CA GLN A 33 1.27 -1.59 2.29
C GLN A 33 0.27 -2.08 3.34
N ILE A 34 0.25 -3.40 3.61
CA ILE A 34 -0.53 -4.02 4.68
C ILE A 34 0.30 -4.10 5.96
N ALA A 35 1.55 -4.59 5.84
CA ALA A 35 2.44 -4.79 6.99
C ALA A 35 2.69 -3.50 7.79
N GLU A 36 3.00 -2.39 7.12
CA GLU A 36 3.41 -1.16 7.80
C GLU A 36 2.28 -0.53 8.63
N PRO A 37 1.07 -0.29 8.08
CA PRO A 37 -0.05 0.17 8.89
C PRO A 37 -0.39 -0.80 10.02
N LEU A 38 -0.41 -2.11 9.75
CA LEU A 38 -0.77 -3.10 10.76
C LEU A 38 0.30 -3.25 11.84
N GLY A 39 1.58 -3.10 11.54
CA GLY A 39 2.65 -3.07 12.53
C GLY A 39 2.45 -1.90 13.51
N TRP A 40 2.08 -0.73 13.00
CA TRP A 40 1.76 0.43 13.84
C TRP A 40 0.50 0.21 14.68
N ILE A 41 -0.55 -0.38 14.10
CA ILE A 41 -1.83 -0.62 14.79
C ILE A 41 -1.72 -1.76 15.81
N ALA A 42 -0.99 -2.82 15.49
CA ALA A 42 -0.80 -3.95 16.38
C ALA A 42 0.09 -3.58 17.58
N GLY A 43 1.11 -2.74 17.36
CA GLY A 43 2.06 -2.37 18.38
C GLY A 43 2.80 -3.60 18.92
N PRO A 44 3.17 -3.65 20.22
CA PRO A 44 3.97 -4.75 20.76
C PRO A 44 3.24 -6.08 20.88
N ARG A 45 1.95 -6.16 20.51
CA ARG A 45 1.13 -7.37 20.62
C ARG A 45 1.15 -8.26 19.38
N ALA A 46 1.67 -7.78 18.26
CA ALA A 46 1.95 -8.61 17.10
C ALA A 46 3.28 -8.22 16.45
N ARG A 47 4.04 -9.21 16.00
CA ARG A 47 5.14 -9.04 15.06
C ARG A 47 4.57 -9.17 13.66
N VAL A 48 4.53 -8.06 12.93
CA VAL A 48 3.98 -8.00 11.57
C VAL A 48 5.13 -7.97 10.56
N SER A 49 5.13 -8.87 9.59
CA SER A 49 6.14 -8.92 8.52
C SER A 49 5.50 -9.08 7.16
N SER A 50 6.09 -8.44 6.14
CA SER A 50 5.68 -8.60 4.74
C SER A 50 6.46 -9.73 4.08
N LEU A 51 5.86 -10.41 3.11
CA LEU A 51 6.55 -11.29 2.17
C LEU A 51 7.23 -10.47 1.06
N LEU A 52 6.51 -9.49 0.51
CA LEU A 52 6.97 -8.66 -0.59
C LEU A 52 7.60 -7.38 -0.06
N GLY A 53 8.83 -7.11 -0.51
CA GLY A 53 9.62 -5.93 -0.17
C GLY A 53 9.52 -4.83 -1.23
N ALA A 54 10.38 -3.81 -1.09
CA ALA A 54 10.47 -2.71 -2.04
C ALA A 54 10.78 -3.19 -3.47
N GLY A 55 10.11 -2.61 -4.46
CA GLY A 55 10.27 -2.92 -5.88
C GLY A 55 9.73 -4.30 -6.34
N VAL A 56 9.09 -5.08 -5.47
CA VAL A 56 8.56 -6.40 -5.83
C VAL A 56 7.13 -6.29 -6.34
N ASP A 57 6.90 -6.75 -7.57
CA ASP A 57 5.57 -6.84 -8.20
C ASP A 57 4.78 -8.06 -7.66
N PRO A 58 3.59 -7.86 -7.05
CA PRO A 58 2.77 -8.94 -6.51
C PRO A 58 2.07 -9.80 -7.54
N HIS A 59 1.78 -9.27 -8.73
CA HIS A 59 1.08 -10.02 -9.78
C HIS A 59 1.91 -11.19 -10.29
N LEU A 60 3.22 -11.00 -10.40
CA LEU A 60 4.16 -12.00 -10.91
C LEU A 60 4.82 -12.82 -9.80
N TYR A 61 4.60 -12.46 -8.53
CA TYR A 61 5.36 -13.01 -7.42
C TYR A 61 5.05 -14.48 -7.17
N ARG A 62 6.08 -15.32 -7.19
CA ARG A 62 5.98 -16.74 -6.81
C ARG A 62 6.63 -16.94 -5.44
N PRO A 63 5.89 -17.47 -4.45
CA PRO A 63 6.40 -17.62 -3.10
C PRO A 63 7.56 -18.62 -3.06
N THR A 64 8.63 -18.27 -2.35
CA THR A 64 9.76 -19.18 -2.12
C THR A 64 9.39 -20.20 -1.05
N ARG A 65 10.20 -21.26 -0.89
CA ARG A 65 10.02 -22.23 0.20
C ARG A 65 10.05 -21.58 1.58
N SER A 66 10.85 -20.53 1.75
CA SER A 66 10.91 -19.76 3.00
C SER A 66 9.60 -19.03 3.26
N ASP A 67 9.00 -18.43 2.23
CA ASP A 67 7.71 -17.73 2.35
C ASP A 67 6.58 -18.70 2.69
N VAL A 68 6.57 -19.88 2.06
CA VAL A 68 5.62 -20.95 2.41
C VAL A 68 5.77 -21.36 3.87
N ALA A 69 7.00 -21.52 4.37
CA ALA A 69 7.24 -21.86 5.77
C ALA A 69 6.75 -20.75 6.72
N ARG A 70 7.04 -19.48 6.41
CA ARG A 70 6.57 -18.32 7.18
C ARG A 70 5.04 -18.24 7.25
N LEU A 71 4.37 -18.41 6.11
CA LEU A 71 2.90 -18.47 6.04
C LEU A 71 2.34 -19.65 6.86
N ALA A 72 2.98 -20.82 6.76
CA ALA A 72 2.58 -22.03 7.46
C ALA A 72 2.77 -21.95 8.98
N THR A 73 3.67 -21.12 9.49
CA THR A 73 3.90 -20.94 10.94
C THR A 73 3.25 -19.70 11.54
N ALA A 74 2.82 -18.73 10.73
CA ALA A 74 2.14 -17.52 11.22
C ALA A 74 0.81 -17.83 11.95
N ASP A 75 0.47 -17.01 12.94
CA ASP A 75 -0.82 -17.08 13.64
C ASP A 75 -1.93 -16.49 12.76
N LEU A 76 -1.64 -15.41 12.04
CA LEU A 76 -2.55 -14.78 11.07
C LEU A 76 -1.81 -14.46 9.77
N VAL A 77 -2.52 -14.60 8.66
CA VAL A 77 -2.06 -14.14 7.35
C VAL A 77 -3.02 -13.08 6.81
N PHE A 78 -2.48 -11.97 6.30
CA PHE A 78 -3.24 -10.96 5.58
C PHE A 78 -2.76 -10.84 4.13
N TYR A 79 -3.68 -10.76 3.19
CA TYR A 79 -3.37 -10.51 1.79
C TYR A 79 -4.37 -9.52 1.18
N ASN A 80 -4.09 -9.00 -0.01
CA ASN A 80 -4.94 -7.96 -0.58
C ASN A 80 -6.30 -8.54 -1.02
N GLY A 81 -6.28 -9.64 -1.76
CA GLY A 81 -7.45 -10.16 -2.45
C GLY A 81 -7.65 -9.50 -3.82
N LEU A 82 -8.84 -9.69 -4.41
CA LEU A 82 -9.18 -9.24 -5.77
C LEU A 82 -8.18 -9.73 -6.84
N HIS A 83 -7.66 -10.95 -6.65
CA HIS A 83 -6.72 -11.58 -7.57
C HIS A 83 -5.39 -10.83 -7.78
N LEU A 84 -4.99 -9.96 -6.84
CA LEU A 84 -3.67 -9.33 -6.86
C LEU A 84 -2.56 -10.39 -6.82
N GLU A 85 -2.60 -11.28 -5.81
CA GLU A 85 -1.61 -12.34 -5.61
C GLU A 85 -1.99 -13.62 -6.38
N ALA A 86 -2.27 -13.50 -7.67
CA ALA A 86 -2.80 -14.58 -8.53
C ALA A 86 -2.01 -15.89 -8.37
N GLN A 87 -0.69 -15.83 -8.36
CA GLN A 87 0.21 -16.99 -8.24
C GLN A 87 0.21 -17.64 -6.83
N MET A 88 -0.37 -16.96 -5.83
CA MET A 88 -0.46 -17.43 -4.44
C MET A 88 -1.88 -17.89 -4.05
N GLU A 89 -2.90 -17.60 -4.87
CA GLU A 89 -4.31 -17.75 -4.50
C GLU A 89 -4.65 -19.17 -4.02
N GLY A 90 -4.27 -20.20 -4.77
CA GLY A 90 -4.54 -21.60 -4.38
C GLY A 90 -3.86 -22.00 -3.07
N MET A 91 -2.66 -21.47 -2.79
CA MET A 91 -1.96 -21.71 -1.53
C MET A 91 -2.63 -21.00 -0.36
N LEU A 92 -3.01 -19.73 -0.53
CA LEU A 92 -3.72 -18.94 0.48
C LEU A 92 -5.06 -19.58 0.84
N GLN A 93 -5.81 -20.07 -0.16
CA GLN A 93 -7.05 -20.81 0.03
C GLN A 93 -6.84 -22.13 0.81
N ALA A 94 -5.82 -22.91 0.46
CA ALA A 94 -5.50 -24.14 1.18
C ALA A 94 -5.09 -23.87 2.64
N LEU A 95 -4.40 -22.76 2.89
CA LEU A 95 -4.00 -22.32 4.22
C LEU A 95 -5.20 -21.83 5.04
N ALA A 96 -6.15 -21.13 4.41
CA ALA A 96 -7.38 -20.62 5.04
C ALA A 96 -8.25 -21.74 5.65
N ALA A 97 -8.15 -22.97 5.12
CA ALA A 97 -8.83 -24.14 5.69
C ALA A 97 -8.30 -24.56 7.08
N ARG A 98 -7.16 -24.02 7.52
CA ARG A 98 -6.44 -24.46 8.73
C ARG A 98 -6.16 -23.34 9.73
N LYS A 99 -6.14 -22.09 9.28
CA LYS A 99 -5.82 -20.93 10.12
C LYS A 99 -6.47 -19.66 9.57
N PRO A 100 -6.51 -18.56 10.35
CA PRO A 100 -6.99 -17.28 9.86
C PRO A 100 -6.10 -16.74 8.71
N VAL A 101 -6.68 -16.70 7.51
CA VAL A 101 -6.12 -16.06 6.32
C VAL A 101 -7.18 -15.07 5.83
N VAL A 102 -6.83 -13.79 5.78
CA VAL A 102 -7.81 -12.70 5.62
C VAL A 102 -7.47 -11.87 4.38
N ALA A 103 -8.40 -11.81 3.43
CA ALA A 103 -8.35 -10.87 2.32
C ALA A 103 -8.82 -9.50 2.80
N LEU A 104 -7.99 -8.48 2.65
CA LEU A 104 -8.33 -7.11 3.01
C LEU A 104 -9.48 -6.55 2.18
N ALA A 105 -9.58 -6.96 0.91
CA ALA A 105 -10.65 -6.56 0.02
C ALA A 105 -12.04 -6.98 0.49
N ASP A 106 -12.18 -8.03 1.30
CA ASP A 106 -13.47 -8.45 1.86
C ASP A 106 -14.01 -7.42 2.88
N GLY A 107 -13.14 -6.53 3.37
CA GLY A 107 -13.50 -5.38 4.18
C GLY A 107 -14.08 -4.20 3.40
N VAL A 108 -14.17 -4.28 2.07
CA VAL A 108 -14.61 -3.19 1.20
C VAL A 108 -15.92 -3.54 0.52
N GLU A 109 -16.92 -2.67 0.69
CA GLU A 109 -18.22 -2.78 0.02
C GLU A 109 -18.07 -2.97 -1.49
N ALA A 110 -18.71 -4.00 -2.04
CA ALA A 110 -18.58 -4.36 -3.46
C ALA A 110 -18.96 -3.23 -4.42
N SER A 111 -19.93 -2.38 -4.04
CA SER A 111 -20.36 -1.20 -4.81
C SER A 111 -19.28 -0.12 -4.94
N ARG A 112 -18.27 -0.14 -4.05
CA ARG A 112 -17.13 0.79 -4.07
C ARG A 112 -15.95 0.26 -4.87
N LEU A 113 -15.98 -1.00 -5.30
CA LEU A 113 -14.93 -1.63 -6.12
C LEU A 113 -15.04 -1.22 -7.59
N ARG A 114 -13.93 -0.85 -8.21
CA ARG A 114 -13.87 -0.60 -9.67
C ARG A 114 -13.90 -1.95 -10.40
N GLY A 115 -14.65 -2.01 -11.50
CA GLY A 115 -14.90 -3.25 -12.25
C GLY A 115 -16.08 -4.10 -11.75
N ALA A 116 -16.74 -3.71 -10.65
CA ALA A 116 -17.85 -4.47 -10.05
C ALA A 116 -19.06 -4.71 -10.98
N GLY A 117 -19.25 -3.89 -12.02
CA GLY A 117 -20.32 -4.03 -13.02
C GLY A 117 -19.90 -4.72 -14.33
N ALA A 118 -18.62 -5.01 -14.53
CA ALA A 118 -18.11 -5.55 -15.79
C ALA A 118 -18.14 -7.09 -15.84
N SER A 119 -18.02 -7.75 -14.69
CA SER A 119 -18.03 -9.22 -14.57
C SER A 119 -18.24 -9.65 -13.12
N PRO A 120 -18.87 -10.81 -12.85
CA PRO A 120 -18.92 -11.39 -11.51
C PRO A 120 -17.54 -11.88 -11.01
N SER A 121 -16.55 -12.01 -11.89
CA SER A 121 -15.21 -12.50 -11.54
C SER A 121 -14.41 -11.49 -10.71
N ALA A 122 -13.78 -11.96 -9.63
CA ALA A 122 -12.84 -11.16 -8.84
C ALA A 122 -11.63 -10.68 -9.66
N ALA A 123 -11.19 -11.45 -10.66
CA ALA A 123 -10.07 -11.09 -11.54
C ALA A 123 -10.37 -9.90 -12.46
N ALA A 124 -11.64 -9.49 -12.59
CA ALA A 124 -12.04 -8.31 -13.33
C ALA A 124 -12.14 -7.05 -12.45
N ARG A 125 -11.93 -7.18 -11.14
CA ARG A 125 -11.98 -6.07 -10.19
C ARG A 125 -10.59 -5.51 -10.00
N ASP A 126 -10.51 -4.19 -9.97
CA ASP A 126 -9.28 -3.45 -9.70
C ASP A 126 -8.79 -3.77 -8.27
N PRO A 127 -7.60 -4.37 -8.09
CA PRO A 127 -7.09 -4.75 -6.78
C PRO A 127 -6.42 -3.62 -5.99
N HIS A 128 -6.16 -2.47 -6.60
CA HIS A 128 -5.25 -1.43 -6.06
C HIS A 128 -5.93 -0.51 -5.02
N LEU A 129 -6.62 -1.11 -4.04
CA LEU A 129 -7.45 -0.43 -3.05
C LEU A 129 -6.68 0.61 -2.23
N TRP A 130 -5.39 0.38 -2.01
CA TRP A 130 -4.51 1.25 -1.24
C TRP A 130 -4.31 2.62 -1.89
N MET A 131 -4.65 2.79 -3.16
CA MET A 131 -4.56 4.08 -3.85
C MET A 131 -5.65 5.09 -3.44
N ASP A 132 -6.72 4.63 -2.79
CA ASP A 132 -7.74 5.48 -2.18
C ASP A 132 -7.71 5.32 -0.65
N PRO A 133 -7.23 6.34 0.09
CA PRO A 133 -7.20 6.34 1.55
C PRO A 133 -8.51 5.95 2.23
N ALA A 134 -9.66 6.28 1.62
CA ALA A 134 -10.96 5.97 2.20
C ALA A 134 -11.39 4.51 1.95
N LEU A 135 -10.92 3.87 0.88
CA LEU A 135 -11.08 2.43 0.70
C LEU A 135 -10.11 1.67 1.59
N TRP A 136 -8.85 2.11 1.62
CA TRP A 136 -7.83 1.47 2.41
C TRP A 136 -8.13 1.49 3.90
N ARG A 137 -8.77 2.56 4.39
CA ARG A 137 -9.33 2.59 5.75
C ARG A 137 -10.29 1.42 6.01
N SER A 138 -11.24 1.16 5.12
CA SER A 138 -12.21 0.06 5.29
C SER A 138 -11.51 -1.31 5.29
N ALA A 139 -10.56 -1.51 4.39
CA ALA A 139 -9.72 -2.70 4.36
C ALA A 139 -8.92 -2.91 5.67
N LEU A 140 -8.32 -1.84 6.19
CA LEU A 140 -7.58 -1.88 7.47
C LEU A 140 -8.51 -2.08 8.68
N GLU A 141 -9.72 -1.50 8.68
CA GLU A 141 -10.73 -1.74 9.72
C GLU A 141 -11.10 -3.23 9.80
N HIS A 142 -11.21 -3.90 8.65
CA HIS A 142 -11.42 -5.35 8.57
C HIS A 142 -10.22 -6.14 9.15
N ALA A 143 -8.99 -5.76 8.80
CA ALA A 143 -7.80 -6.39 9.38
C ALA A 143 -7.69 -6.17 10.90
N VAL A 144 -8.09 -5.00 11.40
CA VAL A 144 -8.16 -4.73 12.84
C VAL A 144 -9.19 -5.62 13.55
N ALA A 145 -10.34 -5.87 12.93
CA ALA A 145 -11.31 -6.81 13.46
C ALA A 145 -10.74 -8.23 13.57
N ALA A 146 -9.98 -8.69 12.58
CA ALA A 146 -9.29 -9.97 12.62
C ALA A 146 -8.22 -10.05 13.71
N LEU A 147 -7.41 -8.98 13.90
CA LEU A 147 -6.46 -8.90 15.02
C LEU A 147 -7.16 -9.00 16.38
N ILE A 148 -8.30 -8.32 16.53
CA ILE A 148 -9.10 -8.38 17.76
C ILE A 148 -9.68 -9.77 18.00
N ALA A 149 -10.13 -10.46 16.94
CA ALA A 149 -10.65 -11.81 17.04
C ALA A 149 -9.57 -12.81 17.50
N ALA A 150 -8.34 -12.65 17.01
CA ALA A 150 -7.22 -13.51 17.38
C ALA A 150 -6.58 -13.18 18.74
N ASP A 151 -6.58 -11.91 19.15
CA ASP A 151 -6.12 -11.48 20.48
C ASP A 151 -7.14 -10.54 21.15
N PRO A 152 -8.22 -11.09 21.75
CA PRO A 152 -9.26 -10.29 22.41
C PRO A 152 -8.74 -9.45 23.57
N ALA A 153 -7.69 -9.91 24.27
CA ALA A 153 -7.05 -9.17 25.35
C ALA A 153 -6.32 -7.90 24.86
N GLY A 154 -6.00 -7.81 23.56
CA GLY A 154 -5.40 -6.63 22.93
C GLY A 154 -6.40 -5.61 22.39
N ALA A 155 -7.70 -5.91 22.45
CA ALA A 155 -8.72 -5.21 21.67
C ALA A 155 -8.76 -3.69 21.86
N GLU A 156 -8.67 -3.21 23.09
CA GLU A 156 -8.65 -1.76 23.37
C GLU A 156 -7.41 -1.09 22.77
N GLY A 157 -6.25 -1.74 22.88
CA GLY A 157 -4.99 -1.27 22.31
C GLY A 157 -5.05 -1.16 20.79
N TYR A 158 -5.55 -2.21 20.12
CA TYR A 158 -5.75 -2.21 18.67
C TYR A 158 -6.71 -1.09 18.24
N ARG A 159 -7.86 -0.94 18.90
CA ARG A 159 -8.82 0.12 18.57
C ARG A 159 -8.25 1.52 18.79
N SER A 160 -7.51 1.72 19.88
CA SER A 160 -6.92 3.02 20.21
C SER A 160 -5.88 3.44 19.17
N ARG A 161 -4.96 2.53 18.82
CA ARG A 161 -3.99 2.78 17.75
C ARG A 161 -4.69 2.92 16.41
N ALA A 162 -5.59 2.02 16.01
CA ALA A 162 -6.36 2.15 14.76
C ALA A 162 -7.01 3.54 14.60
N ARG A 163 -7.68 4.07 15.63
CA ARG A 163 -8.24 5.44 15.61
C ARG A 163 -7.17 6.49 15.34
N ALA A 164 -6.03 6.41 16.01
CA ALA A 164 -4.94 7.36 15.81
C ALA A 164 -4.28 7.23 14.42
N TYR A 165 -4.23 6.02 13.84
CA TYR A 165 -3.74 5.80 12.47
C TYR A 165 -4.71 6.41 11.45
N PHE A 166 -6.01 6.16 11.62
CA PHE A 166 -7.02 6.64 10.69
C PHE A 166 -7.16 8.17 10.70
N LEU A 167 -6.86 8.84 11.81
CA LEU A 167 -6.70 10.30 11.82
C LEU A 167 -5.53 10.77 10.95
N ARG A 168 -4.42 10.03 10.91
CA ARG A 168 -3.29 10.33 9.99
C ARG A 168 -3.68 10.08 8.54
N LEU A 169 -4.42 9.00 8.27
CA LEU A 169 -4.92 8.68 6.94
C LEU A 169 -5.91 9.73 6.41
N GLN A 170 -6.80 10.24 7.27
CA GLN A 170 -7.70 11.34 6.94
C GLN A 170 -6.94 12.63 6.61
N ARG A 171 -5.87 12.95 7.35
CA ARG A 171 -5.01 14.11 7.06
C ARG A 171 -4.29 13.96 5.72
N LEU A 172 -3.80 12.76 5.41
CA LEU A 172 -3.22 12.45 4.10
C LEU A 172 -4.25 12.66 3.00
N GLN A 173 -5.46 12.11 3.13
CA GLN A 173 -6.53 12.31 2.14
C GLN A 173 -6.81 13.80 1.90
N ALA A 174 -6.99 14.58 2.97
CA ALA A 174 -7.21 16.03 2.86
C ALA A 174 -6.04 16.77 2.18
N TYR A 175 -4.80 16.33 2.44
CA TYR A 175 -3.62 16.86 1.76
C TYR A 175 -3.65 16.54 0.27
N VAL A 176 -3.86 15.28 -0.11
CA VAL A 176 -3.86 14.86 -1.52
C VAL A 176 -4.98 15.57 -2.27
N THR A 177 -6.19 15.66 -1.72
CA THR A 177 -7.30 16.43 -2.30
C THR A 177 -6.91 17.88 -2.54
N ARG A 178 -6.30 18.55 -1.55
CA ARG A 178 -5.88 19.95 -1.69
C ARG A 178 -4.83 20.12 -2.79
N VAL A 179 -3.83 19.23 -2.82
CA VAL A 179 -2.74 19.30 -3.79
C VAL A 179 -3.24 19.01 -5.20
N MET A 180 -4.05 17.97 -5.40
CA MET A 180 -4.64 17.62 -6.70
C MET A 180 -5.58 18.71 -7.22
N ALA A 181 -6.34 19.37 -6.34
CA ALA A 181 -7.22 20.48 -6.72
C ALA A 181 -6.47 21.66 -7.38
N THR A 182 -5.16 21.80 -7.15
CA THR A 182 -4.34 22.84 -7.78
C THR A 182 -3.87 22.48 -9.19
N VAL A 183 -3.97 21.21 -9.60
CA VAL A 183 -3.63 20.77 -10.95
C VAL A 183 -4.68 21.34 -11.92
N PRO A 184 -4.27 22.03 -13.00
CA PRO A 184 -5.19 22.55 -14.02
C PRO A 184 -6.05 21.42 -14.60
N ALA A 185 -7.35 21.65 -14.79
CA ALA A 185 -8.29 20.61 -15.22
C ALA A 185 -7.86 19.89 -16.51
N GLN A 186 -7.35 20.64 -17.50
CA GLN A 186 -6.85 20.10 -18.75
C GLN A 186 -5.59 19.22 -18.61
N SER A 187 -4.88 19.31 -17.49
CA SER A 187 -3.67 18.57 -17.17
C SER A 187 -3.93 17.36 -16.26
N ARG A 188 -5.19 17.10 -15.88
CA ARG A 188 -5.59 16.01 -14.98
C ARG A 188 -5.63 14.63 -15.67
N VAL A 189 -4.56 14.31 -16.39
CA VAL A 189 -4.37 13.02 -17.06
C VAL A 189 -3.09 12.40 -16.54
N LEU A 190 -3.22 11.28 -15.85
CA LEU A 190 -2.13 10.48 -15.31
C LEU A 190 -1.86 9.31 -16.25
N VAL A 191 -0.66 9.25 -16.84
CA VAL A 191 -0.23 8.17 -17.73
C VAL A 191 0.88 7.36 -17.07
N THR A 192 0.63 6.08 -16.79
CA THR A 192 1.51 5.20 -15.99
C THR A 192 1.87 3.90 -16.73
N ALA A 193 2.75 3.08 -16.15
CA ALA A 193 3.19 1.83 -16.75
C ALA A 193 2.08 0.77 -16.73
N HIS A 194 1.33 0.64 -15.63
CA HIS A 194 0.15 -0.21 -15.56
C HIS A 194 -1.02 0.44 -14.81
N ASP A 195 -2.20 -0.18 -14.87
CA ASP A 195 -3.46 0.41 -14.40
C ASP A 195 -3.64 0.26 -12.88
N ALA A 196 -2.67 0.75 -12.11
CA ALA A 196 -2.68 0.73 -10.65
C ALA A 196 -3.43 1.90 -10.00
N PHE A 197 -3.62 2.99 -10.75
CA PHE A 197 -4.04 4.27 -10.17
C PHE A 197 -5.52 4.56 -10.36
N GLY A 198 -6.33 3.60 -10.83
CA GLY A 198 -7.75 3.78 -11.10
C GLY A 198 -8.55 4.32 -9.90
N TYR A 199 -8.28 3.81 -8.69
CA TYR A 199 -8.88 4.34 -7.46
C TYR A 199 -8.36 5.73 -7.09
N PHE A 200 -7.06 6.00 -7.29
CA PHE A 200 -6.47 7.33 -7.09
C PHE A 200 -7.16 8.37 -7.97
N GLY A 201 -7.31 8.07 -9.26
CA GLY A 201 -7.97 8.97 -10.22
C GLY A 201 -9.42 9.24 -9.87
N ARG A 202 -10.16 8.21 -9.41
CA ARG A 202 -11.54 8.39 -8.93
C ARG A 202 -11.59 9.27 -7.67
N ALA A 203 -10.69 9.08 -6.72
CA ALA A 203 -10.69 9.79 -5.44
C ALA A 203 -10.26 11.26 -5.57
N PHE A 204 -9.42 11.57 -6.57
CA PHE A 204 -8.76 12.87 -6.68
C PHE A 204 -8.92 13.55 -8.05
N ASP A 205 -9.94 13.14 -8.82
CA ASP A 205 -10.35 13.75 -10.09
C ASP A 205 -9.24 13.77 -11.15
N LEU A 206 -8.63 12.61 -11.39
CA LEU A 206 -7.70 12.40 -12.51
C LEU A 206 -8.27 11.34 -13.46
N GLU A 207 -8.14 11.61 -14.75
CA GLU A 207 -8.22 10.55 -15.75
C GLU A 207 -6.93 9.73 -15.70
N VAL A 208 -7.04 8.41 -15.66
CA VAL A 208 -5.90 7.50 -15.58
C VAL A 208 -5.84 6.68 -16.86
N LEU A 209 -4.67 6.68 -17.49
CA LEU A 209 -4.34 5.89 -18.66
C LEU A 209 -3.10 5.06 -18.37
N ALA A 210 -3.11 3.80 -18.76
CA ALA A 210 -2.00 2.89 -18.50
C ALA A 210 -1.63 2.07 -19.73
N ILE A 211 -0.34 1.73 -19.83
CA ILE A 211 0.19 0.91 -20.93
C ILE A 211 -0.28 -0.54 -20.78
N GLN A 212 -0.05 -1.13 -19.61
CA GLN A 212 -0.58 -2.44 -19.23
C GLN A 212 -1.93 -2.29 -18.51
N GLY A 213 -2.66 -3.40 -18.40
CA GLY A 213 -3.95 -3.45 -17.68
C GLY A 213 -3.78 -3.49 -16.16
N LEU A 214 -4.81 -4.00 -15.48
CA LEU A 214 -4.84 -4.17 -14.02
C LEU A 214 -3.81 -5.19 -13.48
N SER A 215 -3.23 -6.01 -14.35
CA SER A 215 -2.20 -6.99 -14.01
C SER A 215 -1.05 -6.86 -15.00
N THR A 216 0.17 -7.05 -14.50
CA THR A 216 1.42 -7.04 -15.27
C THR A 216 1.75 -8.42 -15.87
N GLU A 217 0.93 -9.44 -15.62
CA GLU A 217 1.10 -10.79 -16.19
C GLU A 217 1.18 -10.81 -17.72
N SER A 218 0.54 -9.83 -18.37
CA SER A 218 0.59 -9.66 -19.82
C SER A 218 1.29 -8.36 -20.20
N GLU A 219 2.21 -8.43 -21.16
CA GLU A 219 2.79 -7.24 -21.77
C GLU A 219 1.75 -6.48 -22.60
N ALA A 220 1.95 -5.17 -22.74
CA ALA A 220 1.11 -4.35 -23.60
C ALA A 220 1.38 -4.65 -25.07
N GLY A 221 0.32 -4.90 -25.84
CA GLY A 221 0.42 -5.05 -27.29
C GLY A 221 0.77 -3.73 -27.99
N LEU A 222 1.40 -3.80 -29.17
CA LEU A 222 1.82 -2.63 -29.96
C LEU A 222 0.67 -1.64 -30.23
N ARG A 223 -0.53 -2.15 -30.52
CA ARG A 223 -1.74 -1.34 -30.73
C ARG A 223 -2.02 -0.41 -29.54
N ARG A 224 -1.86 -0.91 -28.31
CA ARG A 224 -2.11 -0.12 -27.09
C ARG A 224 -1.09 1.01 -26.94
N ILE A 225 0.17 0.75 -27.29
CA ILE A 225 1.22 1.78 -27.31
C ILE A 225 0.87 2.86 -28.34
N GLU A 226 0.47 2.47 -29.55
CA GLU A 226 0.06 3.41 -30.62
C GLU A 226 -1.14 4.27 -30.23
N GLU A 227 -2.17 3.67 -29.61
CA GLU A 227 -3.34 4.37 -29.08
C GLU A 227 -2.93 5.43 -28.04
N LEU A 228 -2.07 5.06 -27.10
CA LEU A 228 -1.59 6.00 -26.08
C LEU A 228 -0.72 7.10 -26.69
N VAL A 229 0.13 6.80 -27.68
CA VAL A 229 0.90 7.81 -28.41
C VAL A 229 -0.04 8.83 -29.08
N GLU A 230 -1.11 8.36 -29.73
CA GLU A 230 -2.12 9.25 -30.32
C GLU A 230 -2.79 10.14 -29.25
N VAL A 231 -3.15 9.58 -28.10
CA VAL A 231 -3.72 10.35 -26.98
C VAL A 231 -2.74 11.39 -26.45
N LEU A 232 -1.46 11.02 -26.28
CA LEU A 232 -0.41 11.94 -25.82
C LEU A 232 -0.24 13.13 -26.76
N VAL A 233 -0.19 12.87 -28.07
CA VAL A 233 -0.01 13.89 -29.12
C VAL A 233 -1.26 14.77 -29.25
N SER A 234 -2.44 14.17 -29.43
CA SER A 234 -3.69 14.89 -29.70
C SER A 234 -4.11 15.79 -28.52
N ARG A 235 -3.91 15.32 -27.28
CA ARG A 235 -4.24 16.07 -26.06
C ARG A 235 -3.07 16.89 -25.51
N ARG A 236 -1.90 16.83 -26.16
CA ARG A 236 -0.68 17.52 -25.74
C ARG A 236 -0.27 17.20 -24.30
N ILE A 237 -0.40 15.94 -23.88
CA ILE A 237 -0.01 15.49 -22.54
C ILE A 237 1.53 15.46 -22.46
N ALA A 238 2.11 16.28 -21.59
CA ALA A 238 3.56 16.49 -21.56
C ALA A 238 4.32 15.58 -20.59
N ALA A 239 3.62 14.82 -19.73
CA ALA A 239 4.25 14.01 -18.69
C ALA A 239 3.66 12.59 -18.65
N VAL A 240 4.55 11.60 -18.53
CA VAL A 240 4.25 10.20 -18.24
C VAL A 240 5.05 9.78 -17.01
N PHE A 241 4.65 8.71 -16.32
CA PHE A 241 5.28 8.31 -15.06
C PHE A 241 5.80 6.86 -15.16
N VAL A 242 6.98 6.64 -14.58
CA VAL A 242 7.54 5.30 -14.37
C VAL A 242 7.17 4.81 -12.98
N GLU A 243 7.33 3.53 -12.73
CA GLU A 243 6.92 2.90 -11.48
C GLU A 243 8.04 2.04 -10.89
N SER A 244 8.10 1.96 -9.57
CA SER A 244 9.19 1.25 -8.86
C SER A 244 9.18 -0.27 -9.04
N SER A 245 8.02 -0.87 -9.37
CA SER A 245 7.84 -2.33 -9.50
C SER A 245 7.71 -2.81 -10.94
N VAL A 246 7.71 -1.92 -11.93
CA VAL A 246 7.48 -2.25 -13.35
C VAL A 246 8.63 -1.75 -14.23
N SER A 247 8.99 -2.49 -15.26
CA SER A 247 10.08 -2.11 -16.16
C SER A 247 9.79 -0.77 -16.86
N PRO A 248 10.73 0.20 -16.88
CA PRO A 248 10.50 1.51 -17.51
C PRO A 248 10.50 1.47 -19.05
N ARG A 249 10.81 0.30 -19.66
CA ARG A 249 10.93 0.15 -21.12
C ARG A 249 9.65 0.50 -21.87
N SER A 250 8.49 0.15 -21.32
CA SER A 250 7.19 0.46 -21.93
C SER A 250 6.93 1.98 -21.96
N VAL A 251 7.28 2.67 -20.88
CA VAL A 251 7.17 4.13 -20.78
C VAL A 251 8.14 4.81 -21.74
N GLN A 252 9.36 4.29 -21.90
CA GLN A 252 10.31 4.80 -22.88
C GLN A 252 9.77 4.67 -24.31
N ALA A 253 9.14 3.54 -24.65
CA ALA A 253 8.52 3.35 -25.96
C ALA A 253 7.41 4.38 -26.25
N LEU A 254 6.61 4.78 -25.25
CA LEU A 254 5.65 5.87 -25.40
C LEU A 254 6.33 7.22 -25.69
N ILE A 255 7.41 7.53 -24.97
CA ILE A 255 8.15 8.78 -25.13
C ILE A 255 8.74 8.85 -26.55
N ASP A 256 9.37 7.77 -27.00
CA ASP A 256 9.98 7.69 -28.33
C ASP A 256 8.92 7.78 -29.43
N GLY A 257 7.78 7.09 -29.26
CA GLY A 257 6.65 7.16 -30.18
C GLY A 257 6.01 8.54 -30.29
N ALA A 258 5.86 9.25 -29.16
CA ALA A 258 5.38 10.64 -29.16
C ALA A 258 6.38 11.60 -29.81
N ALA A 259 7.68 11.43 -29.54
CA ALA A 259 8.75 12.23 -30.12
C ALA A 259 8.82 12.06 -31.64
N ALA A 260 8.63 10.84 -32.16
CA ALA A 260 8.55 10.56 -33.59
C ALA A 260 7.38 11.29 -34.28
N ARG A 261 6.36 11.71 -33.51
CA ARG A 261 5.21 12.50 -33.98
C ARG A 261 5.30 13.99 -33.61
N GLY A 262 6.50 14.45 -33.26
CA GLY A 262 6.77 15.86 -32.98
C GLY A 262 6.26 16.35 -31.63
N HIS A 263 5.85 15.45 -30.72
CA HIS A 263 5.37 15.82 -29.39
C HIS A 263 6.38 15.42 -28.31
N ARG A 264 6.84 16.39 -27.52
CA ARG A 264 7.84 16.14 -26.48
C ARG A 264 7.15 15.74 -25.17
N VAL A 265 7.43 14.52 -24.72
CA VAL A 265 6.96 13.98 -23.45
C VAL A 265 8.16 13.78 -22.52
N ARG A 266 8.01 14.10 -21.24
CA ARG A 266 9.03 13.85 -20.21
C ARG A 266 8.53 12.85 -19.17
N ILE A 267 9.47 12.21 -18.47
CA ILE A 267 9.15 11.48 -17.25
C ILE A 267 8.82 12.49 -16.15
N GLY A 268 7.61 12.40 -15.57
CA GLY A 268 7.11 13.24 -14.49
C GLY A 268 7.72 12.89 -13.13
N GLY A 269 8.19 11.66 -12.99
CA GLY A 269 8.85 11.10 -11.82
C GLY A 269 8.59 9.59 -11.74
N GLU A 270 9.21 8.97 -10.75
CA GLU A 270 8.91 7.59 -10.36
C GLU A 270 7.80 7.57 -9.31
N LEU A 271 6.83 6.68 -9.50
CA LEU A 271 5.71 6.46 -8.58
C LEU A 271 5.82 5.08 -7.94
N TYR A 272 5.25 4.97 -6.74
CA TYR A 272 5.08 3.69 -6.06
C TYR A 272 3.68 3.17 -6.40
N SER A 273 3.59 2.06 -7.13
CA SER A 273 2.33 1.39 -7.44
C SER A 273 2.09 0.24 -6.46
N ASP A 274 2.70 -0.92 -6.72
CA ASP A 274 2.45 -2.15 -5.97
C ASP A 274 3.47 -2.43 -4.88
N ALA A 275 4.55 -1.68 -4.86
CA ALA A 275 5.56 -1.73 -3.82
C ALA A 275 5.77 -0.35 -3.20
N MET A 276 6.02 -0.33 -1.89
CA MET A 276 6.50 0.87 -1.20
C MET A 276 8.01 1.04 -1.40
N GLY A 277 8.55 2.17 -0.94
CA GLY A 277 9.99 2.37 -0.81
C GLY A 277 10.62 1.47 0.25
N PRO A 278 11.95 1.51 0.39
CA PRO A 278 12.68 0.72 1.38
C PRO A 278 12.19 1.00 2.82
N PRO A 279 12.12 -0.02 3.70
CA PRO A 279 11.80 0.20 5.11
C PRO A 279 12.78 1.17 5.77
N GLY A 280 12.26 2.13 6.53
CA GLY A 280 13.05 3.18 7.18
C GLY A 280 13.10 4.50 6.39
N ASP A 281 12.84 4.46 5.09
CA ASP A 281 12.68 5.66 4.27
C ASP A 281 11.28 6.23 4.40
N TYR A 282 11.10 7.51 4.05
CA TYR A 282 9.79 8.16 4.06
C TYR A 282 8.76 7.38 3.23
N THR A 283 9.17 6.97 2.03
CA THR A 283 8.34 6.20 1.09
C THR A 283 8.19 4.73 1.45
N GLY A 284 8.93 4.25 2.46
CA GLY A 284 8.73 2.96 3.11
C GLY A 284 7.56 2.94 4.11
N SER A 285 6.90 4.07 4.35
CA SER A 285 5.61 4.15 5.03
C SER A 285 4.48 4.33 4.02
N TYR A 286 3.31 3.75 4.28
CA TYR A 286 2.15 3.90 3.37
C TYR A 286 1.75 5.38 3.22
N LEU A 287 1.85 6.14 4.31
CA LEU A 287 1.50 7.56 4.30
C LEU A 287 2.52 8.40 3.48
N GLY A 288 3.80 8.07 3.56
CA GLY A 288 4.84 8.75 2.79
C GLY A 288 4.85 8.33 1.32
N MET A 289 4.56 7.07 1.01
CA MET A 289 4.36 6.56 -0.35
C MET A 289 3.28 7.37 -1.09
N LEU A 290 2.09 7.51 -0.50
CA LEU A 290 0.99 8.25 -1.13
C LEU A 290 1.24 9.76 -1.19
N ASP A 291 1.89 10.34 -0.18
CA ASP A 291 2.31 11.74 -0.23
C ASP A 291 3.31 11.96 -1.38
N HIS A 292 4.32 11.10 -1.51
CA HIS A 292 5.27 11.14 -2.63
C HIS A 292 4.55 11.07 -3.97
N ASN A 293 3.65 10.09 -4.15
CA ASN A 293 2.90 9.94 -5.38
C ASN A 293 2.10 11.21 -5.71
N ALA A 294 1.29 11.68 -4.77
CA ALA A 294 0.47 12.88 -4.97
C ALA A 294 1.32 14.12 -5.28
N SER A 295 2.43 14.28 -4.56
CA SER A 295 3.34 15.40 -4.73
C SER A 295 4.06 15.37 -6.09
N THR A 296 4.54 14.21 -6.50
CA THR A 296 5.20 13.99 -7.78
C THR A 296 4.24 14.22 -8.94
N ILE A 297 3.04 13.64 -8.86
CA ILE A 297 1.97 13.82 -9.86
C ILE A 297 1.60 15.30 -9.98
N ALA A 298 1.29 15.97 -8.87
CA ALA A 298 0.89 17.38 -8.94
C ALA A 298 1.99 18.27 -9.52
N ARG A 299 3.24 18.16 -9.06
CA ARG A 299 4.35 18.96 -9.61
C ARG A 299 4.50 18.74 -11.11
N ALA A 300 4.47 17.48 -11.54
CA ALA A 300 4.63 17.14 -12.95
C ALA A 300 3.47 17.63 -13.81
N LEU A 301 2.25 17.72 -13.27
CA LEU A 301 1.05 18.17 -13.98
C LEU A 301 0.74 19.67 -13.76
N GLY A 302 1.66 20.44 -13.16
CA GLY A 302 1.52 21.89 -12.98
C GLY A 302 0.72 22.35 -11.77
N GLY A 303 0.44 21.43 -10.83
CA GLY A 303 -0.09 21.74 -9.51
C GLY A 303 0.95 22.36 -8.57
N ARG A 304 0.46 22.84 -7.42
CA ARG A 304 1.25 23.43 -6.34
C ARG A 304 1.36 22.46 -5.18
N VAL A 305 2.59 22.17 -4.78
CA VAL A 305 2.91 21.25 -3.69
C VAL A 305 3.76 21.98 -2.66
N PRO A 306 3.48 21.85 -1.35
CA PRO A 306 4.39 22.32 -0.31
C PRO A 306 5.80 21.74 -0.50
N ALA A 307 6.85 22.54 -0.24
CA ALA A 307 8.23 22.15 -0.53
C ALA A 307 8.61 20.80 0.13
N GLY A 308 8.20 20.58 1.37
CA GLY A 308 8.45 19.33 2.10
C GLY A 308 7.31 18.30 2.06
N GLY A 309 6.28 18.46 1.25
CA GLY A 309 5.14 17.53 1.22
C GLY A 309 4.20 17.65 2.43
N LEU A 310 3.50 16.56 2.75
CA LEU A 310 2.57 16.50 3.89
C LEU A 310 3.27 16.71 5.24
N ARG A 311 4.48 16.15 5.41
CA ARG A 311 5.20 16.12 6.70
C ARG A 311 6.48 16.95 6.76
N GLY A 312 6.86 17.62 5.68
CA GLY A 312 8.16 18.31 5.61
C GLY A 312 9.29 17.43 5.07
N GLU A 313 9.08 16.11 4.97
CA GLU A 313 10.10 15.10 4.71
C GLU A 313 10.39 14.84 3.21
N LEU A 314 9.56 15.36 2.28
CA LEU A 314 9.84 15.19 0.83
C LEU A 314 11.04 16.00 0.33
N ALA A 315 11.38 17.11 0.98
CA ALA A 315 12.49 17.96 0.56
C ALA A 315 13.87 17.32 0.80
N GLU A 316 13.97 16.45 1.82
CA GLU A 316 15.22 15.76 2.16
C GLU A 316 15.58 14.69 1.12
N MET A 317 14.58 14.06 0.47
CA MET A 317 14.79 13.07 -0.60
C MET A 317 15.29 13.68 -1.91
N ALA A 318 14.88 14.91 -2.24
CA ALA A 318 15.31 15.59 -3.48
C ALA A 318 16.80 16.02 -3.47
N GLY A 319 17.44 16.02 -2.29
CA GLY A 319 18.88 16.27 -2.13
C GLY A 319 19.75 15.02 -2.19
N ALA A 320 19.17 13.81 -2.19
CA ALA A 320 19.90 12.57 -2.35
C ALA A 320 20.05 12.26 -3.84
N ALA A 321 21.29 12.34 -4.35
CA ALA A 321 21.60 11.91 -5.71
C ALA A 321 21.14 10.46 -5.93
N PRO A 322 20.60 10.12 -7.12
CA PRO A 322 20.21 8.75 -7.43
C PRO A 322 21.43 7.82 -7.29
N PRO A 323 21.26 6.60 -6.75
CA PRO A 323 22.35 5.63 -6.74
C PRO A 323 22.81 5.37 -8.17
N ALA A 324 24.13 5.44 -8.38
CA ALA A 324 24.72 5.16 -9.68
C ALA A 324 24.27 3.76 -10.14
N ALA A 325 23.71 3.69 -11.34
CA ALA A 325 23.28 2.43 -11.95
C ALA A 325 24.44 1.42 -11.90
N ALA A 326 24.22 0.30 -11.21
CA ALA A 326 25.14 -0.82 -11.25
C ALA A 326 25.25 -1.28 -12.72
N ARG A 327 26.48 -1.27 -13.24
CA ARG A 327 26.83 -1.79 -14.56
C ARG A 327 26.76 -3.31 -14.58
#